data_AF-A0A7D7U3R7-F1
#
_entry.id   AF-A0A7D7U3R7-F1
#
_cell.length_a   1.000
_cell.length_b   1.000
_cell.length_c   1.000
_cell.angle_alpha   90.00
_cell.angle_beta   90.00
_cell.angle_gamma   90.00
#
_symmetry.space_group_name_H-M   'P 1'
#
loop_
_entity.id
_entity.type
_entity.pdbx_description
1 polymer ?
#
loop_
_entity_poly.entity_id
_entity_poly.type
_entity_poly.pdbx_seq_one_letter_code
_entity_poly.pdbx_strand_id
1 'polypeptide(L)'
;MKTKLKRFLEEISVYFNEANSELLDAFVHSIDFVFEENDNIYIYFESLYFFNEFKNRLNHLINVENTVDFNDFLSLEWKKIIKENKRISLLDKKEADSLKEKLANLKKQEKYKINPLSKGIKEKYNFNNYLVFEFNTEAVYLAKQIANKTIDQNWNPIIIEGKPGYGKSHLLQAIANERQRLFPEEKICVLSSDDFGSEFLKSVIAPDPTHIESFKSKYKDYDLLMIDDVQIISNRPKTNETFFTIFNSLVDQKKTIVITLDCKIEEIQDKLTARMISRFQKGINVRINKPNKNEIIQIFKQKFKENNLEKYVDDHVIQEISDFDEGDIRKIEGSVATLVFMNQMYGSTKTQDQILKSYIEKVTNRKNLILSKDSKYVFDKIKYHFNVSEEALKSSKRKKEIVQARHICMYILKNVYNKNLSQIGKLLKKDHTTVKHGIDKVEEDLENDPNLKSFLDLFKN
;
A
#
# COMPACT_ATOMS: atom_id res chain seq x y z
N MET A 1 38.88 -2.78 -8.23
CA MET A 1 37.67 -2.90 -7.39
C MET A 1 37.79 -2.18 -6.04
N LYS A 2 38.53 -2.68 -5.03
CA LYS A 2 38.46 -2.10 -3.67
C LYS A 2 39.00 -0.67 -3.53
N THR A 3 40.05 -0.26 -4.25
CA THR A 3 40.74 1.02 -3.96
C THR A 3 40.03 2.26 -4.49
N LYS A 4 39.43 2.21 -5.69
CA LYS A 4 38.70 3.36 -6.27
C LYS A 4 37.29 3.52 -5.70
N LEU A 5 36.56 2.41 -5.47
CA LEU A 5 35.26 2.46 -4.79
C LEU A 5 35.43 2.93 -3.34
N LYS A 6 36.42 2.42 -2.61
CA LYS A 6 36.71 2.89 -1.25
C LYS A 6 37.05 4.37 -1.23
N ARG A 7 37.89 4.84 -2.16
CA ARG A 7 38.21 6.27 -2.30
C ARG A 7 36.99 7.11 -2.66
N PHE A 8 36.10 6.63 -3.54
CA PHE A 8 34.84 7.29 -3.86
C PHE A 8 33.93 7.38 -2.64
N LEU A 9 33.78 6.27 -1.88
CA LEU A 9 33.01 6.23 -0.65
C LEU A 9 33.60 7.15 0.44
N GLU A 10 34.94 7.22 0.54
CA GLU A 10 35.66 8.15 1.43
C GLU A 10 35.53 9.62 0.99
N GLU A 11 35.47 9.89 -0.32
CA GLU A 11 35.29 11.24 -0.86
C GLU A 11 33.84 11.72 -0.65
N ILE A 12 32.85 10.85 -0.77
CA ILE A 12 31.45 11.21 -0.50
C ILE A 12 31.10 11.18 0.99
N SER A 13 31.76 10.35 1.81
CA SER A 13 31.44 10.21 3.25
C SER A 13 31.63 11.51 4.03
N VAL A 14 32.54 12.38 3.62
CA VAL A 14 32.75 13.72 4.22
C VAL A 14 31.50 14.60 4.08
N TYR A 15 30.62 14.33 3.12
CA TYR A 15 29.36 15.05 2.92
C TYR A 15 28.19 14.43 3.68
N PHE A 16 28.37 13.24 4.27
CA PHE A 16 27.44 12.62 5.20
C PHE A 16 27.96 12.91 6.63
N ASN A 17 27.45 13.98 7.27
CA ASN A 17 27.82 14.36 8.65
C ASN A 17 27.76 13.17 9.64
N GLU A 18 28.45 13.24 10.80
CA GLU A 18 28.50 12.17 11.81
C GLU A 18 27.12 11.65 12.30
N ALA A 19 26.06 12.45 12.17
CA ALA A 19 24.68 12.03 12.43
C ALA A 19 24.04 11.14 11.34
N ASN A 20 24.74 10.92 10.22
CA ASN A 20 24.31 10.17 9.03
C ASN A 20 25.14 8.88 8.80
N SER A 21 25.90 8.39 9.79
CA SER A 21 26.67 7.13 9.65
C SER A 21 25.76 5.93 9.39
N GLU A 22 24.60 5.86 10.06
CA GLU A 22 23.57 4.86 9.81
C GLU A 22 22.98 4.95 8.40
N LEU A 23 22.94 6.15 7.82
CA LEU A 23 22.48 6.38 6.45
C LEU A 23 23.53 6.00 5.42
N LEU A 24 24.81 6.25 5.71
CA LEU A 24 25.92 5.78 4.87
C LEU A 24 25.99 4.25 4.89
N ASP A 25 25.77 3.64 6.05
CA ASP A 25 25.69 2.18 6.18
C ASP A 25 24.46 1.64 5.46
N ALA A 26 23.27 2.20 5.67
CA ALA A 26 22.06 1.80 4.92
C ALA A 26 22.25 1.97 3.40
N PHE A 27 22.97 3.01 2.97
CA PHE A 27 23.36 3.24 1.59
C PHE A 27 24.30 2.13 1.07
N VAL A 28 25.39 1.83 1.78
CA VAL A 28 26.33 0.76 1.42
C VAL A 28 25.62 -0.60 1.36
N HIS A 29 24.67 -0.85 2.27
CA HIS A 29 23.85 -2.07 2.29
C HIS A 29 22.77 -2.10 1.20
N SER A 30 22.44 -0.96 0.59
CA SER A 30 21.47 -0.86 -0.51
C SER A 30 22.10 -0.97 -1.91
N ILE A 31 23.44 -0.99 -2.00
CA ILE A 31 24.17 -1.22 -3.24
C ILE A 31 24.33 -2.73 -3.42
N ASP A 32 23.69 -3.29 -4.44
CA ASP A 32 23.76 -4.72 -4.69
C ASP A 32 25.10 -5.12 -5.31
N PHE A 33 25.59 -4.37 -6.31
CA PHE A 33 26.94 -4.56 -6.84
C PHE A 33 27.51 -3.29 -7.48
N VAL A 34 28.84 -3.23 -7.49
CA VAL A 34 29.62 -2.20 -8.17
C VAL A 34 30.60 -2.87 -9.10
N PHE A 35 30.71 -2.39 -10.33
CA PHE A 35 31.80 -2.80 -11.21
C PHE A 35 32.47 -1.60 -11.86
N GLU A 36 33.74 -1.78 -12.21
CA GLU A 36 34.60 -0.73 -12.76
C GLU A 36 35.05 -1.15 -14.16
N GLU A 37 34.84 -0.28 -15.13
CA GLU A 37 35.28 -0.49 -16.51
C GLU A 37 35.67 0.88 -17.12
N ASN A 38 36.81 0.95 -17.81
CA ASN A 38 37.29 2.15 -18.53
C ASN A 38 37.26 3.46 -17.70
N ASP A 39 37.77 3.43 -16.47
CA ASP A 39 37.77 4.57 -15.52
C ASP A 39 36.38 5.12 -15.13
N ASN A 40 35.34 4.30 -15.28
CA ASN A 40 33.99 4.58 -14.80
C ASN A 40 33.59 3.60 -13.69
N ILE A 41 32.78 4.08 -12.75
CA ILE A 41 32.20 3.27 -11.66
C ILE A 41 30.70 3.13 -11.95
N TYR A 42 30.25 1.89 -12.07
CA TYR A 42 28.84 1.56 -12.25
C TYR A 42 28.30 1.04 -10.93
N ILE A 43 27.26 1.71 -10.41
CA ILE A 43 26.58 1.34 -9.16
C ILE A 43 25.18 0.85 -9.54
N TYR A 44 24.86 -0.37 -9.15
CA TYR A 44 23.55 -0.96 -9.40
C TYR A 44 22.69 -0.95 -8.13
N PHE A 45 21.42 -0.58 -8.33
CA PHE A 45 20.38 -0.62 -7.31
C PHE A 45 19.22 -1.47 -7.85
N GLU A 46 18.81 -2.51 -7.12
CA GLU A 46 17.61 -3.30 -7.46
C GLU A 46 16.31 -2.50 -7.28
N SER A 47 16.33 -1.44 -6.47
CA SER A 47 15.15 -0.64 -6.17
C SER A 47 15.20 0.75 -6.79
N LEU A 48 14.19 1.05 -7.61
CA LEU A 48 13.95 2.40 -8.15
C LEU A 48 13.76 3.43 -7.02
N TYR A 49 13.24 3.02 -5.86
CA TYR A 49 13.14 3.88 -4.67
C TYR A 49 14.52 4.28 -4.17
N PHE A 50 15.44 3.33 -3.93
CA PHE A 50 16.79 3.64 -3.45
C PHE A 50 17.58 4.44 -4.48
N PHE A 51 17.40 4.14 -5.76
CA PHE A 51 17.95 4.96 -6.84
C PHE A 51 17.44 6.41 -6.79
N ASN A 52 16.14 6.62 -6.64
CA ASN A 52 15.55 7.96 -6.59
C ASN A 52 15.93 8.71 -5.30
N GLU A 53 15.97 8.03 -4.16
CA GLU A 53 16.40 8.59 -2.89
C GLU A 53 17.88 9.01 -2.94
N PHE A 54 18.72 8.16 -3.51
CA PHE A 54 20.14 8.45 -3.79
C PHE A 54 20.28 9.67 -4.71
N LYS A 55 19.53 9.69 -5.82
CA LYS A 55 19.53 10.79 -6.78
C LYS A 55 19.09 12.10 -6.13
N ASN A 56 17.98 12.11 -5.41
CA ASN A 56 17.42 13.31 -4.78
C ASN A 56 18.37 13.92 -3.74
N ARG A 57 19.07 13.08 -2.97
CA ARG A 57 19.99 13.55 -1.93
C ARG A 57 21.34 14.05 -2.48
N LEU A 58 21.80 13.51 -3.63
CA LEU A 58 23.02 13.97 -4.29
C LEU A 58 22.82 15.11 -5.29
N ASN A 59 21.58 15.38 -5.74
CA ASN A 59 21.26 16.47 -6.67
C ASN A 59 21.71 17.85 -6.17
N HIS A 60 21.82 18.06 -4.85
CA HIS A 60 22.30 19.32 -4.27
C HIS A 60 23.82 19.46 -4.27
N LEU A 61 24.55 18.36 -4.44
CA LEU A 61 26.01 18.33 -4.38
C LEU A 61 26.65 18.36 -5.78
N ILE A 62 25.90 17.99 -6.83
CA ILE A 62 26.41 17.80 -8.18
C ILE A 62 25.36 18.29 -9.19
N ASN A 63 25.70 19.33 -9.97
CA ASN A 63 24.84 19.79 -11.07
C ASN A 63 24.85 18.75 -12.21
N VAL A 64 23.82 17.90 -12.26
CA VAL A 64 23.65 16.86 -13.29
C VAL A 64 22.75 17.39 -14.41
N GLU A 65 23.26 17.45 -15.64
CA GLU A 65 22.42 17.68 -16.84
C GLU A 65 21.79 16.36 -17.33
N ASN A 66 20.53 16.45 -17.78
CA ASN A 66 19.68 15.32 -18.11
C ASN A 66 20.03 14.63 -19.44
N THR A 67 20.04 13.30 -19.44
CA THR A 67 19.53 12.50 -20.56
C THR A 67 18.64 11.38 -20.02
N VAL A 68 17.38 11.38 -20.43
CA VAL A 68 16.39 10.34 -20.14
C VAL A 68 16.03 9.69 -21.47
N ASP A 69 16.28 8.40 -21.60
CA ASP A 69 15.61 7.58 -22.63
C ASP A 69 14.90 6.40 -21.95
N PHE A 70 13.59 6.34 -22.15
CA PHE A 70 12.69 5.36 -21.55
C PHE A 70 12.69 4.10 -22.41
N ASN A 71 13.56 3.14 -22.09
CA ASN A 71 13.39 1.73 -22.48
C ASN A 71 14.24 0.86 -21.55
N ASP A 72 13.58 0.20 -20.59
CA ASP A 72 14.07 -0.85 -19.69
C ASP A 72 15.59 -0.94 -19.47
N PHE A 73 16.00 -0.75 -18.20
CA PHE A 73 17.35 -0.81 -17.64
C PHE A 73 18.14 0.51 -17.65
N LEU A 74 18.61 0.85 -16.44
CA LEU A 74 19.41 2.01 -16.04
C LEU A 74 20.46 2.47 -17.06
N SER A 75 20.58 3.79 -17.24
CA SER A 75 21.88 4.43 -17.45
C SER A 75 22.02 5.66 -16.55
N LEU A 76 23.16 5.75 -15.86
CA LEU A 76 23.70 6.99 -15.32
C LEU A 76 25.17 7.01 -15.72
N GLU A 77 25.55 7.89 -16.64
CA GLU A 77 26.96 8.23 -16.89
C GLU A 77 27.38 9.38 -15.97
N TRP A 78 28.56 9.24 -15.37
CA TRP A 78 29.20 10.26 -14.55
C TRP A 78 30.43 10.83 -15.27
N LYS A 79 30.46 12.15 -15.52
CA LYS A 79 31.66 13.03 -15.46
C LYS A 79 31.23 14.50 -15.62
N LYS A 80 31.78 15.46 -14.85
CA LYS A 80 33.21 15.77 -14.86
C LYS A 80 33.80 16.20 -13.50
N ILE A 81 34.90 15.53 -13.16
CA ILE A 81 36.03 16.05 -12.37
C ILE A 81 36.80 17.04 -13.24
N ILE A 82 36.98 18.29 -12.80
CA ILE A 82 37.77 19.28 -13.53
C ILE A 82 39.26 18.92 -13.48
N LYS A 83 39.77 18.24 -14.51
CA LYS A 83 40.87 18.73 -15.37
C LYS A 83 41.14 17.78 -16.56
N GLU A 84 41.21 18.40 -17.74
CA GLU A 84 41.79 17.92 -19.00
C GLU A 84 41.09 16.79 -19.81
N ASN A 85 40.39 17.24 -20.85
CA ASN A 85 40.17 16.62 -22.17
C ASN A 85 40.35 15.10 -22.30
N LYS A 86 39.27 14.32 -22.12
CA LYS A 86 39.04 13.10 -22.88
C LYS A 86 37.56 12.96 -23.24
N ARG A 87 37.29 12.71 -24.53
CA ARG A 87 35.96 12.51 -25.15
C ARG A 87 35.31 11.24 -24.59
N ILE A 88 34.00 11.30 -24.37
CA ILE A 88 33.13 10.20 -23.93
C ILE A 88 32.66 9.45 -25.19
N SER A 89 32.79 8.13 -25.20
CA SER A 89 32.15 7.24 -26.18
C SER A 89 30.88 6.67 -25.56
N LEU A 90 29.73 7.07 -26.09
CA LEU A 90 28.43 6.49 -25.79
C LEU A 90 28.48 4.99 -26.14
N LEU A 91 28.14 4.11 -25.20
CA LEU A 91 27.88 2.69 -25.48
C LEU A 91 26.82 2.62 -26.58
N ASP A 92 27.11 1.88 -27.65
CA ASP A 92 26.13 1.74 -28.73
C ASP A 92 24.98 0.80 -28.30
N LYS A 93 23.85 0.91 -28.99
CA LYS A 93 22.64 0.13 -28.69
C LYS A 93 22.89 -1.39 -28.71
N LYS A 94 23.83 -1.88 -29.53
CA LYS A 94 24.14 -3.32 -29.61
C LYS A 94 24.89 -3.80 -28.38
N GLU A 95 25.79 -2.99 -27.82
CA GLU A 95 26.51 -3.34 -26.59
C GLU A 95 25.57 -3.37 -25.37
N ALA A 96 24.64 -2.42 -25.29
CA ALA A 96 23.58 -2.42 -24.27
C ALA A 96 22.64 -3.63 -24.40
N ASP A 97 22.22 -3.96 -25.62
CA ASP A 97 21.35 -5.12 -25.89
C ASP A 97 22.07 -6.45 -25.60
N SER A 98 23.39 -6.54 -25.87
CA SER A 98 24.20 -7.73 -25.54
C SER A 98 24.33 -7.95 -24.03
N LEU A 99 24.49 -6.87 -23.24
CA LEU A 99 24.49 -6.94 -21.78
C LEU A 99 23.12 -7.34 -21.22
N LYS A 100 22.03 -6.81 -21.79
CA LYS A 100 20.65 -7.22 -21.46
C LYS A 100 20.44 -8.70 -21.72
N GLU A 101 20.92 -9.21 -22.84
CA GLU A 101 20.79 -10.61 -23.21
C GLU A 101 21.63 -11.52 -22.29
N LYS A 102 22.86 -11.12 -21.94
CA LYS A 102 23.67 -11.81 -20.92
C LYS A 102 22.99 -11.85 -19.56
N LEU A 103 22.43 -10.73 -19.09
CA LEU A 103 21.71 -10.66 -17.81
C LEU A 103 20.42 -11.49 -17.82
N ALA A 104 19.67 -11.47 -18.93
CA ALA A 104 18.48 -12.30 -19.10
C ALA A 104 18.81 -13.80 -19.14
N ASN A 105 19.94 -14.17 -19.75
CA ASN A 105 20.41 -15.56 -19.81
C ASN A 105 20.95 -16.04 -18.45
N LEU A 106 21.61 -15.20 -17.66
CA LEU A 106 21.97 -15.50 -16.26
C LEU A 106 20.71 -15.73 -15.40
N LYS A 107 19.70 -14.86 -15.53
CA LYS A 107 18.40 -15.01 -14.84
C LYS A 107 17.61 -16.25 -15.29
N LYS A 108 17.72 -16.67 -16.56
CA LYS A 108 17.09 -17.90 -17.08
C LYS A 108 17.81 -19.18 -16.65
N GLN A 109 19.13 -19.13 -16.42
CA GLN A 109 19.92 -20.26 -15.92
C GLN A 109 19.70 -20.49 -14.42
N GLU A 110 19.33 -19.45 -13.66
CA GLU A 110 18.84 -19.54 -12.28
C GLU A 110 17.32 -19.81 -12.20
N LYS A 111 16.82 -20.89 -12.81
CA LYS A 111 15.59 -21.50 -12.25
C LYS A 111 16.00 -22.06 -10.89
N TYR A 112 15.91 -21.24 -9.85
CA TYR A 112 16.29 -21.60 -8.48
C TYR A 112 15.70 -22.97 -8.15
N LYS A 113 16.55 -23.90 -7.72
CA LYS A 113 16.09 -25.20 -7.22
C LYS A 113 15.23 -24.92 -5.99
N ILE A 114 13.91 -24.89 -6.19
CA ILE A 114 12.95 -24.84 -5.11
C ILE A 114 13.22 -26.06 -4.23
N ASN A 115 13.55 -25.86 -2.96
CA ASN A 115 13.59 -26.96 -2.01
C ASN A 115 12.24 -27.68 -2.09
N PRO A 116 12.20 -28.98 -2.45
CA PRO A 116 10.95 -29.70 -2.67
C PRO A 116 10.10 -29.83 -1.40
N LEU A 117 10.69 -29.56 -0.22
CA LEU A 117 10.01 -29.53 1.05
C LEU A 117 9.32 -28.19 1.34
N SER A 118 9.64 -27.13 0.59
CA SER A 118 8.96 -25.84 0.71
C SER A 118 7.51 -25.92 0.23
N LYS A 119 6.61 -25.19 0.90
CA LYS A 119 5.17 -25.25 0.63
C LYS A 119 4.51 -23.88 0.57
N GLY A 120 3.53 -23.77 -0.33
CA GLY A 120 2.58 -22.64 -0.40
C GLY A 120 3.14 -21.32 -0.95
N ILE A 121 4.34 -21.35 -1.55
CA ILE A 121 4.97 -20.20 -2.21
C ILE A 121 4.28 -19.97 -3.57
N LYS A 122 3.92 -18.72 -3.84
CA LYS A 122 3.27 -18.27 -5.08
C LYS A 122 4.19 -17.28 -5.78
N GLU A 123 4.83 -17.72 -6.87
CA GLU A 123 5.83 -16.93 -7.62
C GLU A 123 5.32 -15.56 -8.10
N LYS A 124 4.02 -15.46 -8.36
CA LYS A 124 3.38 -14.21 -8.82
C LYS A 124 3.42 -13.06 -7.81
N TYR A 125 3.76 -13.28 -6.55
CA TYR A 125 3.78 -12.25 -5.52
C TYR A 125 5.20 -12.07 -4.99
N ASN A 126 5.89 -11.03 -5.46
CA ASN A 126 7.29 -10.75 -5.13
C ASN A 126 7.49 -9.27 -4.78
N PHE A 127 8.69 -8.90 -4.34
CA PHE A 127 8.97 -7.50 -4.00
C PHE A 127 8.93 -6.56 -5.22
N ASN A 128 9.25 -7.05 -6.41
CA ASN A 128 9.28 -6.24 -7.64
C ASN A 128 7.90 -5.74 -8.06
N ASN A 129 6.84 -6.49 -7.72
CA ASN A 129 5.46 -6.11 -8.00
C ASN A 129 4.67 -5.71 -6.75
N TYR A 130 5.35 -5.48 -5.62
CA TYR A 130 4.75 -4.92 -4.41
C TYR A 130 4.87 -3.39 -4.44
N LEU A 131 3.75 -2.69 -4.30
CA LEU A 131 3.76 -1.23 -4.31
C LEU A 131 4.18 -0.68 -2.93
N VAL A 132 5.24 0.13 -2.92
CA VAL A 132 5.79 0.73 -1.71
C VAL A 132 5.37 2.19 -1.61
N PHE A 133 4.76 2.54 -0.50
CA PHE A 133 4.28 3.87 -0.15
C PHE A 133 4.49 4.14 1.34
N GLU A 134 4.24 5.35 1.80
CA GLU A 134 4.46 5.76 3.20
C GLU A 134 3.69 4.83 4.16
N PHE A 135 2.44 4.50 3.84
CA PHE A 135 1.59 3.65 4.70
C PHE A 135 2.10 2.23 4.94
N ASN A 136 3.03 1.71 4.13
CA ASN A 136 3.54 0.33 4.22
C ASN A 136 5.07 0.23 4.23
N THR A 137 5.80 1.34 4.23
CA THR A 137 7.27 1.35 4.11
C THR A 137 7.96 0.60 5.24
N GLU A 138 7.51 0.76 6.50
CA GLU A 138 8.07 0.04 7.64
C GLU A 138 7.91 -1.49 7.49
N ALA A 139 6.74 -1.94 7.05
CA ALA A 139 6.46 -3.36 6.85
C ALA A 139 7.34 -3.93 5.73
N VAL A 140 7.53 -3.18 4.65
CA VAL A 140 8.41 -3.56 3.53
C VAL A 140 9.87 -3.63 3.97
N TYR A 141 10.32 -2.67 4.77
CA TYR A 141 11.69 -2.68 5.31
C TYR A 141 11.93 -3.94 6.13
N LEU A 142 11.04 -4.22 7.09
CA LEU A 142 11.10 -5.44 7.91
C LEU A 142 11.06 -6.71 7.06
N ALA A 143 10.16 -6.77 6.06
CA ALA A 143 10.04 -7.89 5.14
C ALA A 143 11.36 -8.19 4.40
N LYS A 144 12.08 -7.16 3.95
CA LYS A 144 13.38 -7.32 3.31
C LYS A 144 14.43 -7.85 4.29
N GLN A 145 14.45 -7.38 5.54
CA GLN A 145 15.36 -7.89 6.57
C GLN A 145 15.10 -9.38 6.87
N ILE A 146 13.83 -9.80 6.90
CA ILE A 146 13.45 -11.20 7.04
C ILE A 146 13.95 -12.02 5.86
N ALA A 147 13.68 -11.55 4.63
CA ALA A 147 14.13 -12.24 3.42
C ALA A 147 15.65 -12.42 3.41
N ASN A 148 16.41 -11.40 3.83
CA ASN A 148 17.87 -11.40 3.81
C ASN A 148 18.56 -12.04 5.03
N LYS A 149 17.81 -12.49 6.04
CA LYS A 149 18.35 -13.07 7.30
C LYS A 149 19.16 -12.07 8.14
N THR A 150 18.88 -10.79 8.01
CA THR A 150 19.61 -9.72 8.72
C THR A 150 18.91 -9.29 10.00
N ILE A 151 17.70 -9.79 10.27
CA ILE A 151 16.98 -9.54 11.51
C ILE A 151 17.56 -10.35 12.68
N ASP A 152 17.71 -9.73 13.85
CA ASP A 152 18.11 -10.44 15.06
C ASP A 152 17.05 -11.48 15.44
N GLN A 153 17.50 -12.71 15.71
CA GLN A 153 16.65 -13.82 16.16
C GLN A 153 15.93 -13.52 17.49
N ASN A 154 16.45 -12.59 18.29
CA ASN A 154 15.82 -12.12 19.52
C ASN A 154 14.49 -11.39 19.27
N TRP A 155 14.24 -10.94 18.04
CA TRP A 155 13.04 -10.19 17.65
C TRP A 155 11.92 -11.08 17.09
N ASN A 156 12.01 -12.39 17.34
CA ASN A 156 11.03 -13.40 16.97
C ASN A 156 9.97 -13.55 18.08
N PRO A 157 8.66 -13.54 17.79
CA PRO A 157 8.02 -13.59 16.47
C PRO A 157 7.93 -12.24 15.75
N ILE A 158 7.69 -12.29 14.44
CA ILE A 158 7.44 -11.10 13.65
C ILE A 158 5.96 -11.05 13.26
N ILE A 159 5.33 -9.91 13.46
CA ILE A 159 3.90 -9.71 13.28
C ILE A 159 3.66 -8.56 12.32
N ILE A 160 2.84 -8.81 11.30
CA ILE A 160 2.42 -7.82 10.31
C ILE A 160 0.91 -7.61 10.45
N GLU A 161 0.53 -6.48 11.01
CA GLU A 161 -0.88 -6.08 11.16
C GLU A 161 -1.36 -5.24 9.98
N GLY A 162 -2.66 -5.23 9.72
CA GLY A 162 -3.27 -4.31 8.76
C GLY A 162 -4.63 -4.81 8.29
N LYS A 163 -5.51 -3.93 7.81
CA LYS A 163 -6.85 -4.37 7.36
C LYS A 163 -6.79 -5.34 6.16
N PRO A 164 -7.87 -6.07 5.87
CA PRO A 164 -8.00 -6.82 4.62
C PRO A 164 -7.70 -5.93 3.41
N GLY A 165 -6.97 -6.47 2.44
CA GLY A 165 -6.65 -5.75 1.21
C GLY A 165 -5.42 -4.84 1.25
N TYR A 166 -4.75 -4.67 2.40
CA TYR A 166 -3.57 -3.80 2.51
C TYR A 166 -2.24 -4.48 2.11
N GLY A 167 -2.29 -5.66 1.50
CA GLY A 167 -1.12 -6.33 0.94
C GLY A 167 -0.33 -7.26 1.88
N LYS A 168 -0.84 -7.58 3.08
CA LYS A 168 -0.18 -8.52 4.03
C LYS A 168 0.21 -9.86 3.40
N SER A 169 -0.75 -10.52 2.75
CA SER A 169 -0.53 -11.81 2.07
C SER A 169 0.49 -11.71 0.93
N HIS A 170 0.50 -10.60 0.18
CA HIS A 170 1.49 -10.37 -0.87
C HIS A 170 2.87 -10.23 -0.22
N LEU A 171 2.99 -9.46 0.85
CA LEU A 171 4.25 -9.23 1.54
C LEU A 171 4.83 -10.53 2.11
N LEU A 172 4.02 -11.41 2.71
CA LEU A 172 4.46 -12.76 3.13
C LEU A 172 5.02 -13.58 1.96
N GLN A 173 4.34 -13.56 0.81
CA GLN A 173 4.79 -14.28 -0.38
C GLN A 173 6.06 -13.66 -0.97
N ALA A 174 6.21 -12.33 -0.92
CA ALA A 174 7.42 -11.65 -1.35
C ALA A 174 8.62 -12.03 -0.49
N ILE A 175 8.45 -12.10 0.83
CA ILE A 175 9.46 -12.64 1.75
C ILE A 175 9.82 -14.07 1.34
N ALA A 176 8.82 -14.94 1.12
CA ALA A 176 9.06 -16.34 0.78
C ALA A 176 9.85 -16.52 -0.52
N ASN A 177 9.44 -15.82 -1.59
CA ASN A 177 10.09 -15.89 -2.89
C ASN A 177 11.54 -15.41 -2.81
N GLU A 178 11.79 -14.28 -2.15
CA GLU A 178 13.14 -13.74 -2.01
C GLU A 178 14.01 -14.60 -1.09
N ARG A 179 13.45 -15.11 0.01
CA ARG A 179 14.14 -16.01 0.93
C ARG A 179 14.56 -17.31 0.22
N GLN A 180 13.66 -17.88 -0.57
CA GLN A 180 13.94 -19.09 -1.34
C GLN A 180 15.00 -18.85 -2.41
N ARG A 181 15.00 -17.66 -3.02
CA ARG A 181 16.00 -17.24 -4.00
C ARG A 181 17.41 -17.18 -3.40
N LEU A 182 17.52 -16.53 -2.24
CA LEU A 182 18.80 -16.30 -1.55
C LEU A 182 19.31 -17.53 -0.80
N PHE A 183 18.39 -18.36 -0.28
CA PHE A 183 18.71 -19.55 0.51
C PHE A 183 17.95 -20.79 -0.02
N PRO A 184 18.35 -21.35 -1.17
CA PRO A 184 17.63 -22.46 -1.82
C PRO A 184 17.51 -23.74 -0.99
N GLU A 185 18.37 -23.93 0.00
CA GLU A 185 18.37 -25.11 0.88
C GLU A 185 17.38 -24.97 2.06
N GLU A 186 16.89 -23.77 2.38
CA GLU A 186 15.98 -23.58 3.52
C GLU A 186 14.58 -24.15 3.22
N LYS A 187 13.96 -24.73 4.26
CA LYS A 187 12.58 -25.22 4.21
C LYS A 187 11.65 -24.07 4.58
N ILE A 188 10.92 -23.53 3.59
CA ILE A 188 10.03 -22.38 3.78
C ILE A 188 8.57 -22.83 3.63
N CYS A 189 7.72 -22.43 4.57
CA CYS A 189 6.29 -22.71 4.51
C CYS A 189 5.47 -21.43 4.63
N VAL A 190 4.61 -21.19 3.64
CA VAL A 190 3.57 -20.16 3.69
C VAL A 190 2.21 -20.85 3.64
N LEU A 191 1.33 -20.53 4.59
CA LEU A 191 -0.03 -21.07 4.59
C LEU A 191 -1.01 -20.12 5.25
N SER A 192 -2.29 -20.26 4.92
CA SER A 192 -3.34 -19.57 5.66
C SER A 192 -3.62 -20.29 6.99
N SER A 193 -4.16 -19.54 7.93
CA SER A 193 -4.67 -20.09 9.19
C SER A 193 -5.77 -21.14 9.01
N ASP A 194 -6.58 -21.02 7.96
CA ASP A 194 -7.60 -22.02 7.65
C ASP A 194 -7.00 -23.31 7.09
N ASP A 195 -5.98 -23.21 6.23
CA ASP A 195 -5.23 -24.38 5.73
C ASP A 195 -4.53 -25.11 6.88
N PHE A 196 -3.90 -24.37 7.80
CA PHE A 196 -3.29 -24.93 9.01
C PHE A 196 -4.32 -25.68 9.85
N GLY A 197 -5.48 -25.05 10.10
CA GLY A 197 -6.57 -25.67 10.85
C GLY A 197 -7.15 -26.92 10.17
N SER A 198 -7.26 -26.89 8.84
CA SER A 198 -7.73 -28.02 8.03
C SER A 198 -6.73 -29.18 8.05
N GLU A 199 -5.44 -28.92 7.95
CA GLU A 199 -4.40 -29.94 8.10
C GLU A 199 -4.37 -30.52 9.52
N PHE A 200 -4.52 -29.67 10.54
CA PHE A 200 -4.62 -30.14 11.92
C PHE A 200 -5.83 -31.06 12.11
N LEU A 201 -7.01 -30.68 11.61
CA LEU A 201 -8.20 -31.52 11.68
C LEU A 201 -7.98 -32.88 11.01
N LYS A 202 -7.35 -32.91 9.82
CA LYS A 202 -6.98 -34.16 9.13
C LYS A 202 -6.07 -35.04 10.00
N SER A 203 -5.14 -34.45 10.75
CA SER A 203 -4.27 -35.21 11.67
C SER A 203 -5.02 -35.78 12.87
N VAL A 204 -6.08 -35.10 13.33
CA VAL A 204 -6.89 -35.51 14.49
C VAL A 204 -7.89 -36.61 14.13
N ILE A 205 -8.49 -36.57 12.94
CA ILE A 205 -9.45 -37.58 12.49
C ILE A 205 -8.76 -38.86 12.00
N ALA A 206 -7.45 -38.83 11.81
CA ALA A 206 -6.70 -39.99 11.35
C ALA A 206 -6.77 -41.12 12.40
N PRO A 207 -6.80 -42.40 11.98
CA PRO A 207 -6.98 -43.52 12.92
C PRO A 207 -5.85 -43.66 13.94
N ASP A 208 -4.64 -43.26 13.56
CA ASP A 208 -3.43 -43.38 14.38
C ASP A 208 -3.07 -42.04 15.07
N PRO A 209 -2.99 -41.99 16.40
CA PRO A 209 -2.54 -40.82 17.15
C PRO A 209 -1.17 -40.27 16.74
N THR A 210 -0.28 -41.09 16.15
CA THR A 210 1.04 -40.65 15.66
C THR A 210 0.94 -39.58 14.55
N HIS A 211 -0.21 -39.44 13.89
CA HIS A 211 -0.44 -38.39 12.91
C HIS A 211 -0.42 -36.98 13.51
N ILE A 212 -0.88 -36.80 14.75
CA ILE A 212 -0.82 -35.50 15.44
C ILE A 212 0.64 -35.13 15.73
N GLU A 213 1.45 -36.09 16.16
CA GLU A 213 2.87 -35.88 16.41
C GLU A 213 3.62 -35.60 15.11
N SER A 214 3.32 -36.35 14.05
CA SER A 214 3.88 -36.13 12.71
C SER A 214 3.52 -34.74 12.16
N PHE A 215 2.27 -34.29 12.39
CA PHE A 215 1.86 -32.92 12.07
C PHE A 215 2.71 -31.88 12.81
N LYS A 216 2.87 -32.03 14.13
CA LYS A 216 3.70 -31.10 14.93
C LYS A 216 5.16 -31.11 14.44
N SER A 217 5.74 -32.28 14.23
CA SER A 217 7.13 -32.43 13.77
C SER A 217 7.36 -31.82 12.40
N LYS A 218 6.43 -32.02 11.45
CA LYS A 218 6.46 -31.38 10.12
C LYS A 218 6.60 -29.87 10.23
N TYR A 219 5.77 -29.21 11.05
CA TYR A 219 5.80 -27.75 11.15
C TYR A 219 6.98 -27.19 11.93
N LYS A 220 7.53 -27.96 12.88
CA LYS A 220 8.76 -27.62 13.61
C LYS A 220 10.02 -27.71 12.75
N ASP A 221 9.96 -28.42 11.62
CA ASP A 221 11.10 -28.68 10.74
C ASP A 221 11.40 -27.52 9.77
N TYR A 222 10.46 -26.62 9.50
CA TYR A 222 10.68 -25.45 8.64
C TYR A 222 11.68 -24.45 9.25
N ASP A 223 12.50 -23.80 8.42
CA ASP A 223 13.42 -22.72 8.82
C ASP A 223 12.71 -21.36 8.91
N LEU A 224 11.69 -21.19 8.06
CA LEU A 224 10.79 -20.04 8.02
C LEU A 224 9.34 -20.53 7.91
N LEU A 225 8.55 -20.30 8.95
CA LEU A 225 7.11 -20.56 8.97
C LEU A 225 6.33 -19.24 8.91
N MET A 226 5.48 -19.09 7.90
CA MET A 226 4.69 -17.88 7.69
C MET A 226 3.20 -18.23 7.67
N ILE A 227 2.44 -17.69 8.62
CA ILE A 227 1.00 -17.95 8.73
C ILE A 227 0.20 -16.69 8.48
N ASP A 228 -0.66 -16.75 7.46
CA ASP A 228 -1.57 -15.66 7.12
C ASP A 228 -2.86 -15.74 7.98
N ASP A 229 -3.39 -14.58 8.39
CA ASP A 229 -4.68 -14.42 9.05
C ASP A 229 -4.88 -15.20 10.37
N VAL A 230 -3.91 -15.08 11.30
CA VAL A 230 -3.89 -15.83 12.59
C VAL A 230 -5.12 -15.61 13.47
N GLN A 231 -5.87 -14.51 13.28
CA GLN A 231 -7.17 -14.28 13.90
C GLN A 231 -8.20 -15.40 13.65
N ILE A 232 -8.01 -16.24 12.62
CA ILE A 232 -8.88 -17.39 12.36
C ILE A 232 -8.59 -18.53 13.35
N ILE A 233 -7.31 -18.79 13.65
CA ILE A 233 -6.89 -19.84 14.59
C ILE A 233 -7.36 -19.55 16.00
N SER A 234 -7.40 -18.28 16.41
CA SER A 234 -7.80 -17.88 17.76
C SER A 234 -9.24 -18.29 18.12
N ASN A 235 -10.10 -18.50 17.12
CA ASN A 235 -11.47 -18.99 17.32
C ASN A 235 -11.58 -20.52 17.44
N ARG A 236 -10.46 -21.27 17.34
CA ARG A 236 -10.40 -22.74 17.35
C ARG A 236 -9.48 -23.23 18.47
N PRO A 237 -9.96 -23.47 19.71
CA PRO A 237 -9.11 -23.66 20.89
C PRO A 237 -8.03 -24.75 20.75
N LYS A 238 -8.40 -25.95 20.29
CA LYS A 238 -7.44 -27.07 20.09
C LYS A 238 -6.39 -26.78 19.02
N THR A 239 -6.80 -26.10 17.94
CA THR A 239 -5.88 -25.66 16.88
C THR A 239 -4.92 -24.60 17.44
N ASN A 240 -5.42 -23.66 18.24
CA ASN A 240 -4.65 -22.60 18.88
C ASN A 240 -3.58 -23.17 19.84
N GLU A 241 -3.95 -24.13 20.70
CA GLU A 241 -2.99 -24.82 21.59
C GLU A 241 -1.88 -25.55 20.82
N THR A 242 -2.26 -26.21 19.72
CA THR A 242 -1.30 -26.94 18.87
C THR A 242 -0.39 -25.98 18.13
N PHE A 243 -0.93 -24.90 17.57
CA PHE A 243 -0.16 -23.81 16.96
C PHE A 243 0.84 -23.23 17.97
N PHE A 244 0.40 -22.92 19.20
CA PHE A 244 1.26 -22.41 20.26
C PHE A 244 2.42 -23.38 20.59
N THR A 245 2.17 -24.68 20.58
CA THR A 245 3.22 -25.70 20.80
C THR A 245 4.28 -25.69 19.68
N ILE A 246 3.85 -25.55 18.43
CA ILE A 246 4.76 -25.46 17.27
C ILE A 246 5.53 -24.14 17.33
N PHE A 247 4.81 -23.04 17.55
CA PHE A 247 5.33 -21.69 17.67
C PHE A 247 6.48 -21.62 18.68
N ASN A 248 6.28 -22.11 19.91
CA ASN A 248 7.35 -22.05 20.93
C ASN A 248 8.56 -22.86 20.53
N SER A 249 8.36 -24.05 19.96
CA SER A 249 9.45 -24.90 19.50
C SER A 249 10.29 -24.21 18.42
N LEU A 250 9.67 -23.46 17.50
CA LEU A 250 10.39 -22.72 16.47
C LEU A 250 11.18 -21.56 17.08
N VAL A 251 10.57 -20.80 17.99
CA VAL A 251 11.25 -19.70 18.70
C VAL A 251 12.44 -20.21 19.50
N ASP A 252 12.28 -21.30 20.27
CA ASP A 252 13.35 -21.90 21.07
C ASP A 252 14.48 -22.45 20.19
N GLN A 253 14.16 -22.93 18.98
CA GLN A 253 15.12 -23.37 17.96
C GLN A 253 15.71 -22.21 17.14
N LYS A 254 15.35 -20.96 17.44
CA LYS A 254 15.80 -19.76 16.71
C LYS A 254 15.41 -19.78 15.22
N LYS A 255 14.32 -20.47 14.88
CA LYS A 255 13.70 -20.49 13.55
C LYS A 255 12.72 -19.35 13.41
N THR A 256 12.64 -18.76 12.22
CA THR A 256 11.87 -17.52 12.02
C THR A 256 10.38 -17.83 11.86
N ILE A 257 9.53 -17.13 12.60
CA ILE A 257 8.07 -17.16 12.39
C ILE A 257 7.54 -15.77 12.08
N VAL A 258 6.80 -15.66 10.98
CA VAL A 258 6.09 -14.44 10.58
C VAL A 258 4.59 -14.71 10.58
N ILE A 259 3.82 -13.85 11.22
CA ILE A 259 2.36 -13.97 11.24
C ILE A 259 1.71 -12.67 10.77
N THR A 260 0.54 -12.79 10.15
CA THR A 260 -0.27 -11.62 9.82
C THR A 260 -1.56 -11.59 10.64
N LEU A 261 -2.06 -10.37 10.86
CA LEU A 261 -3.33 -10.10 11.52
C LEU A 261 -4.11 -9.05 10.76
N ASP A 262 -5.42 -9.30 10.56
CA ASP A 262 -6.34 -8.32 9.95
C ASP A 262 -6.71 -7.16 10.91
N CYS A 263 -6.33 -7.28 12.17
CA CYS A 263 -6.69 -6.40 13.28
C CYS A 263 -5.46 -6.18 14.17
N LYS A 264 -5.58 -5.27 15.14
CA LYS A 264 -4.56 -5.14 16.17
C LYS A 264 -4.55 -6.35 17.10
N ILE A 265 -3.39 -6.70 17.67
CA ILE A 265 -3.30 -7.74 18.70
C ILE A 265 -4.27 -7.46 19.87
N GLU A 266 -4.42 -6.19 20.28
CA GLU A 266 -5.33 -5.82 21.38
C GLU A 266 -6.80 -6.12 21.07
N GLU A 267 -7.20 -6.17 19.79
CA GLU A 267 -8.58 -6.45 19.37
C GLU A 267 -8.94 -7.94 19.44
N ILE A 268 -7.94 -8.83 19.51
CA ILE A 268 -8.14 -10.29 19.59
C ILE A 268 -7.55 -10.90 20.86
N GLN A 269 -7.03 -10.08 21.77
CA GLN A 269 -6.34 -10.53 22.99
C GLN A 269 -7.17 -11.50 23.84
N ASP A 270 -8.49 -11.34 23.87
CA ASP A 270 -9.43 -12.21 24.60
C ASP A 270 -9.51 -13.63 24.02
N LYS A 271 -9.12 -13.80 22.75
CA LYS A 271 -9.13 -15.07 22.01
C LYS A 271 -7.76 -15.72 21.93
N LEU A 272 -6.72 -15.02 22.39
CA LEU A 272 -5.35 -15.54 22.46
C LEU A 272 -5.07 -16.00 23.89
N THR A 273 -4.23 -17.03 24.03
CA THR A 273 -3.76 -17.38 25.38
C THR A 273 -2.85 -16.28 25.91
N ALA A 274 -2.92 -15.99 27.22
CA ALA A 274 -2.08 -14.96 27.85
C ALA A 274 -0.57 -15.15 27.57
N ARG A 275 -0.15 -16.42 27.45
CA ARG A 275 1.24 -16.78 27.10
C ARG A 275 1.59 -16.41 25.66
N MET A 276 0.66 -16.54 24.72
CA MET A 276 0.87 -16.16 23.32
C MET A 276 0.97 -14.64 23.17
N ILE A 277 0.13 -13.88 23.86
CA ILE A 277 0.19 -12.41 23.90
C ILE A 277 1.55 -11.95 24.44
N SER A 278 2.01 -12.52 25.55
CA SER A 278 3.32 -12.18 26.14
C SER A 278 4.48 -12.43 25.17
N ARG A 279 4.38 -13.44 24.29
CA ARG A 279 5.39 -13.69 23.25
C ARG A 279 5.28 -12.71 22.09
N PHE A 280 4.06 -12.38 21.67
CA PHE A 280 3.83 -11.37 20.63
C PHE A 280 4.40 -10.01 21.04
N GLN A 281 4.26 -9.64 22.32
CA GLN A 281 4.81 -8.39 22.87
C GLN A 281 6.35 -8.34 22.92
N LYS A 282 7.04 -9.49 22.89
CA LYS A 282 8.50 -9.56 22.89
C LYS A 282 9.10 -9.52 21.48
N GLY A 283 8.28 -9.77 20.47
CA GLY A 283 8.67 -9.76 19.07
C GLY A 283 8.60 -8.36 18.43
N ILE A 284 8.75 -8.32 17.11
CA ILE A 284 8.47 -7.11 16.33
C ILE A 284 7.03 -7.14 15.83
N ASN A 285 6.33 -6.04 16.06
CA ASN A 285 5.02 -5.77 15.48
C ASN A 285 5.11 -4.53 14.57
N VAL A 286 4.78 -4.70 13.30
CA VAL A 286 4.67 -3.59 12.34
C VAL A 286 3.29 -3.61 11.71
N ARG A 287 2.74 -2.41 11.51
CA ARG A 287 1.41 -2.22 10.96
C ARG A 287 1.47 -1.61 9.57
N ILE A 288 0.74 -2.22 8.64
CA ILE A 288 0.38 -1.60 7.37
C ILE A 288 -0.85 -0.71 7.62
N ASN A 289 -0.68 0.58 7.40
CA ASN A 289 -1.69 1.60 7.69
C ASN A 289 -2.68 1.76 6.53
N LYS A 290 -3.71 2.59 6.74
CA LYS A 290 -4.63 2.97 5.65
C LYS A 290 -3.90 3.92 4.71
N PRO A 291 -3.89 3.68 3.38
CA PRO A 291 -3.34 4.65 2.45
C PRO A 291 -4.19 5.94 2.46
N ASN A 292 -3.51 7.07 2.34
CA ASN A 292 -4.17 8.35 2.16
C ASN A 292 -4.72 8.48 0.73
N LYS A 293 -5.56 9.50 0.50
CA LYS A 293 -6.21 9.71 -0.82
C LYS A 293 -5.20 9.81 -1.97
N ASN A 294 -4.08 10.50 -1.76
CA ASN A 294 -3.06 10.66 -2.80
C ASN A 294 -2.39 9.31 -3.11
N GLU A 295 -2.09 8.50 -2.10
CA GLU A 295 -1.56 7.14 -2.27
C GLU A 295 -2.56 6.25 -3.01
N ILE A 296 -3.86 6.32 -2.68
CA ILE A 296 -4.92 5.58 -3.41
C ILE A 296 -4.92 5.96 -4.89
N ILE A 297 -4.85 7.26 -5.22
CA ILE A 297 -4.77 7.74 -6.61
C ILE A 297 -3.53 7.16 -7.31
N GLN A 298 -2.37 7.17 -6.63
CA GLN A 298 -1.14 6.59 -7.19
C GLN A 298 -1.25 5.08 -7.40
N ILE A 299 -1.86 4.35 -6.47
CA ILE A 299 -2.13 2.91 -6.62
C ILE A 299 -3.00 2.67 -7.85
N PHE A 300 -4.09 3.42 -8.02
CA PHE A 300 -4.93 3.31 -9.23
C PHE A 300 -4.12 3.55 -10.50
N LYS A 301 -3.38 4.66 -10.58
CA LYS A 301 -2.53 4.98 -11.74
C LYS A 301 -1.55 3.87 -12.06
N GLN A 302 -0.87 3.37 -11.03
CA GLN A 302 0.08 2.29 -11.16
C GLN A 302 -0.58 0.98 -11.64
N LYS A 303 -1.79 0.66 -11.17
CA LYS A 303 -2.54 -0.52 -11.64
C LYS A 303 -3.02 -0.40 -13.09
N PHE A 304 -3.40 0.79 -13.54
CA PHE A 304 -3.68 1.03 -14.96
C PHE A 304 -2.40 0.86 -15.80
N LYS A 305 -1.28 1.41 -15.33
CA LYS A 305 0.02 1.34 -16.02
C LYS A 305 0.57 -0.08 -16.13
N GLU A 306 0.57 -0.84 -15.04
CA GLU A 306 1.04 -2.23 -14.98
C GLU A 306 0.36 -3.14 -16.02
N ASN A 307 -0.86 -2.81 -16.42
CA ASN A 307 -1.65 -3.58 -17.38
C ASN A 307 -1.74 -2.93 -18.77
N ASN A 308 -1.03 -1.82 -19.02
CA ASN A 308 -1.12 -1.02 -20.25
C ASN A 308 -2.57 -0.54 -20.55
N LEU A 309 -3.29 -0.15 -19.50
CA LEU A 309 -4.72 0.22 -19.54
C LEU A 309 -4.97 1.72 -19.38
N GLU A 310 -3.92 2.55 -19.36
CA GLU A 310 -4.02 4.01 -19.16
C GLU A 310 -4.96 4.68 -20.17
N LYS A 311 -5.04 4.16 -21.40
CA LYS A 311 -5.95 4.67 -22.45
C LYS A 311 -7.45 4.55 -22.13
N TYR A 312 -7.82 3.76 -21.13
CA TYR A 312 -9.23 3.49 -20.81
C TYR A 312 -9.78 4.42 -19.74
N VAL A 313 -8.98 5.32 -19.17
CA VAL A 313 -9.42 6.16 -18.05
C VAL A 313 -8.71 7.51 -18.06
N ASP A 314 -9.47 8.57 -17.78
CA ASP A 314 -8.91 9.91 -17.60
C ASP A 314 -8.48 10.13 -16.15
N ASP A 315 -7.53 11.04 -15.94
CA ASP A 315 -6.98 11.34 -14.62
C ASP A 315 -8.05 11.84 -13.63
N HIS A 316 -9.06 12.60 -14.09
CA HIS A 316 -10.13 13.08 -13.21
C HIS A 316 -11.05 11.93 -12.76
N VAL A 317 -11.27 10.91 -13.60
CA VAL A 317 -12.03 9.71 -13.24
C VAL A 317 -11.34 8.98 -12.10
N ILE A 318 -10.01 8.83 -12.17
CA ILE A 318 -9.21 8.24 -11.08
C ILE A 318 -9.36 9.04 -9.78
N GLN A 319 -9.33 10.37 -9.86
CA GLN A 319 -9.53 11.23 -8.69
C GLN A 319 -10.93 11.05 -8.09
N GLU A 320 -11.97 10.96 -8.90
CA GLU A 320 -13.34 10.79 -8.43
C GLU A 320 -13.59 9.40 -7.84
N ILE A 321 -13.13 8.32 -8.46
CA ILE A 321 -13.31 6.96 -7.89
C ILE A 321 -12.52 6.78 -6.59
N SER A 322 -11.38 7.46 -6.43
CA SER A 322 -10.57 7.39 -5.21
C SER A 322 -11.30 7.91 -3.97
N ASP A 323 -12.31 8.77 -4.13
CA ASP A 323 -13.15 9.24 -3.01
C ASP A 323 -14.01 8.12 -2.40
N PHE A 324 -14.23 7.03 -3.13
CA PHE A 324 -15.12 5.94 -2.74
C PHE A 324 -14.36 4.68 -2.29
N ASP A 325 -13.03 4.69 -2.33
CA ASP A 325 -12.19 3.56 -1.91
C ASP A 325 -11.58 3.80 -0.52
N GLU A 326 -11.50 2.75 0.30
CA GLU A 326 -10.92 2.80 1.64
C GLU A 326 -9.45 2.36 1.70
N GLY A 327 -8.82 2.17 0.53
CA GLY A 327 -7.46 1.70 0.39
C GLY A 327 -7.33 0.18 0.27
N ASP A 328 -8.41 -0.53 -0.05
CA ASP A 328 -8.36 -1.98 -0.24
C ASP A 328 -7.86 -2.26 -1.67
N ILE A 329 -6.61 -2.69 -1.79
CA ILE A 329 -5.96 -2.90 -3.09
C ILE A 329 -6.74 -3.91 -3.95
N ARG A 330 -7.42 -4.90 -3.33
CA ARG A 330 -8.25 -5.87 -4.06
C ARG A 330 -9.48 -5.19 -4.68
N LYS A 331 -10.11 -4.26 -3.95
CA LYS A 331 -11.21 -3.45 -4.48
C LYS A 331 -10.73 -2.52 -5.58
N ILE A 332 -9.57 -1.91 -5.43
CA ILE A 332 -8.94 -1.09 -6.47
C ILE A 332 -8.71 -1.90 -7.75
N GLU A 333 -8.14 -3.10 -7.64
CA GLU A 333 -7.94 -4.00 -8.79
C GLU A 333 -9.27 -4.37 -9.47
N GLY A 334 -10.31 -4.69 -8.69
CA GLY A 334 -11.65 -4.95 -9.22
C GLY A 334 -12.30 -3.73 -9.89
N SER A 335 -12.01 -2.53 -9.36
CA SER A 335 -12.46 -1.24 -9.90
C SER A 335 -11.82 -0.98 -11.26
N VAL A 336 -10.50 -1.16 -11.37
CA VAL A 336 -9.74 -1.06 -12.63
C VAL A 336 -10.32 -2.00 -13.68
N ALA A 337 -10.48 -3.29 -13.34
CA ALA A 337 -11.04 -4.28 -14.26
C ALA A 337 -12.45 -3.91 -14.73
N THR A 338 -13.30 -3.41 -13.82
CA THR A 338 -14.67 -3.00 -14.15
C THR A 338 -14.69 -1.77 -15.06
N LEU A 339 -13.88 -0.75 -14.78
CA LEU A 339 -13.80 0.46 -15.60
C LEU A 339 -13.29 0.16 -17.01
N VAL A 340 -12.30 -0.72 -17.14
CA VAL A 340 -11.77 -1.16 -18.44
C VAL A 340 -12.85 -1.88 -19.24
N PHE A 341 -13.56 -2.82 -18.61
CA PHE A 341 -14.68 -3.51 -19.24
C PHE A 341 -15.78 -2.54 -19.71
N MET A 342 -16.17 -1.57 -18.87
CA MET A 342 -17.19 -0.59 -19.23
C MET A 342 -16.74 0.35 -20.35
N ASN A 343 -15.47 0.73 -20.38
CA ASN A 343 -14.90 1.51 -21.47
C ASN A 343 -14.83 0.75 -22.78
N GLN A 344 -14.50 -0.55 -22.74
CA GLN A 344 -14.55 -1.40 -23.92
C GLN A 344 -15.99 -1.56 -24.45
N MET A 345 -16.96 -1.69 -23.56
CA MET A 345 -18.38 -1.87 -23.92
C MET A 345 -19.05 -0.57 -24.41
N TYR A 346 -18.77 0.55 -23.77
CA TYR A 346 -19.53 1.79 -23.96
C TYR A 346 -18.69 2.97 -24.47
N GLY A 347 -17.37 2.87 -24.56
CA GLY A 347 -16.48 3.99 -24.88
C GLY A 347 -16.76 4.66 -26.23
N SER A 348 -17.37 3.94 -27.18
CA SER A 348 -17.81 4.51 -28.47
C SER A 348 -19.13 5.29 -28.40
N THR A 349 -19.90 5.15 -27.33
CA THR A 349 -21.27 5.70 -27.20
C THR A 349 -21.50 6.57 -25.98
N LYS A 350 -20.61 6.50 -24.98
CA LYS A 350 -20.69 7.24 -23.72
C LYS A 350 -19.40 8.01 -23.45
N THR A 351 -19.52 9.16 -22.80
CA THR A 351 -18.37 9.90 -22.26
C THR A 351 -17.78 9.20 -21.03
N GLN A 352 -16.52 9.51 -20.70
CA GLN A 352 -15.88 9.04 -19.46
C GLN A 352 -16.72 9.34 -18.22
N ASP A 353 -17.33 10.54 -18.13
CA ASP A 353 -18.21 10.93 -17.02
C ASP A 353 -19.48 10.05 -16.93
N GLN A 354 -20.06 9.67 -18.07
CA GLN A 354 -21.23 8.78 -18.09
C GLN A 354 -20.88 7.35 -17.68
N ILE A 355 -19.67 6.89 -18.03
CA ILE A 355 -19.14 5.59 -17.63
C ILE A 355 -18.84 5.59 -16.13
N LEU A 356 -18.13 6.62 -15.64
CA LEU A 356 -17.90 6.86 -14.22
C LEU A 356 -19.22 6.89 -13.45
N LYS A 357 -20.23 7.56 -13.99
CA LYS A 357 -21.55 7.59 -13.37
C LYS A 357 -22.17 6.22 -13.22
N SER A 358 -22.17 5.46 -14.31
CA SER A 358 -22.67 4.08 -14.32
C SER A 358 -21.88 3.19 -13.35
N TYR A 359 -20.57 3.44 -13.20
CA TYR A 359 -19.70 2.71 -12.30
C TYR A 359 -20.03 3.00 -10.82
N ILE A 360 -20.12 4.28 -10.44
CA ILE A 360 -20.46 4.68 -9.08
C ILE A 360 -21.83 4.12 -8.68
N GLU A 361 -22.84 4.23 -9.56
CA GLU A 361 -24.17 3.67 -9.31
C GLU A 361 -24.11 2.15 -9.05
N LYS A 362 -23.27 1.43 -9.79
CA LYS A 362 -23.07 -0.02 -9.63
C LYS A 362 -22.36 -0.39 -8.33
N VAL A 363 -21.25 0.28 -7.99
CA VAL A 363 -20.43 -0.08 -6.83
C VAL A 363 -21.08 0.33 -5.51
N THR A 364 -21.82 1.42 -5.53
CA THR A 364 -22.44 1.96 -4.30
C THR A 364 -23.85 1.43 -4.08
N ASN A 365 -24.45 0.74 -5.06
CA ASN A 365 -25.86 0.38 -5.10
C ASN A 365 -26.82 1.58 -4.88
N ARG A 366 -26.34 2.82 -5.01
CA ARG A 366 -27.18 4.02 -4.91
C ARG A 366 -27.31 4.65 -6.30
N LYS A 367 -28.49 4.51 -6.90
CA LYS A 367 -28.86 5.13 -8.19
C LYS A 367 -28.71 6.67 -8.21
N ASN A 368 -28.51 7.31 -7.05
CA ASN A 368 -28.52 8.77 -6.89
C ASN A 368 -27.24 9.37 -6.27
N LEU A 369 -26.16 8.60 -6.06
CA LEU A 369 -24.97 9.11 -5.34
C LEU A 369 -24.23 10.25 -6.05
N ILE A 370 -24.46 10.42 -7.36
CA ILE A 370 -23.90 11.55 -8.13
C ILE A 370 -24.81 12.77 -8.06
N LEU A 371 -26.13 12.57 -7.94
CA LEU A 371 -27.07 13.66 -7.62
C LEU A 371 -26.80 14.18 -6.20
N SER A 372 -26.33 13.34 -5.28
CA SER A 372 -25.96 13.72 -3.91
C SER A 372 -24.56 14.31 -3.74
N LYS A 373 -23.87 14.72 -4.82
CA LYS A 373 -22.71 15.64 -4.76
C LYS A 373 -22.98 16.97 -5.52
N ASP A 374 -24.08 17.05 -6.28
CA ASP A 374 -24.49 18.30 -6.94
C ASP A 374 -25.15 19.23 -5.91
N SER A 375 -24.67 20.48 -5.88
CA SER A 375 -25.25 21.51 -5.00
C SER A 375 -26.71 21.78 -5.37
N LYS A 376 -27.08 21.56 -6.63
CA LYS A 376 -28.42 21.74 -7.15
C LYS A 376 -29.46 20.86 -6.46
N TYR A 377 -29.09 19.61 -6.13
CA TYR A 377 -29.98 18.71 -5.37
C TYR A 377 -30.30 19.25 -3.98
N VAL A 378 -29.28 19.80 -3.28
CA VAL A 378 -29.47 20.45 -1.98
C VAL A 378 -30.41 21.64 -2.12
N PHE A 379 -30.20 22.50 -3.11
CA PHE A 379 -31.06 23.65 -3.37
C PHE A 379 -32.51 23.22 -3.62
N ASP A 380 -32.76 22.24 -4.49
CA ASP A 380 -34.12 21.81 -4.83
C ASP A 380 -34.86 21.18 -3.64
N LYS A 381 -34.19 20.39 -2.82
CA LYS A 381 -34.78 19.83 -1.60
C LYS A 381 -35.08 20.90 -0.55
N ILE A 382 -34.18 21.87 -0.36
CA ILE A 382 -34.40 22.99 0.57
C ILE A 382 -35.54 23.88 0.10
N LYS A 383 -35.60 24.20 -1.20
CA LYS A 383 -36.68 24.99 -1.80
C LYS A 383 -38.04 24.32 -1.58
N TYR A 384 -38.11 23.01 -1.84
CA TYR A 384 -39.34 22.24 -1.67
C TYR A 384 -39.77 22.18 -0.19
N HIS A 385 -38.85 21.87 0.73
CA HIS A 385 -39.20 21.67 2.13
C HIS A 385 -39.59 22.97 2.86
N PHE A 386 -38.85 24.07 2.59
CA PHE A 386 -39.09 25.35 3.25
C PHE A 386 -39.98 26.30 2.43
N ASN A 387 -40.45 25.86 1.27
CA ASN A 387 -41.23 26.67 0.32
C ASN A 387 -40.57 28.03 0.01
N VAL A 388 -39.27 28.01 -0.27
CA VAL A 388 -38.46 29.19 -0.60
C VAL A 388 -37.91 29.09 -2.02
N SER A 389 -37.68 30.24 -2.67
CA SER A 389 -37.01 30.26 -3.97
C SER A 389 -35.49 30.27 -3.84
N GLU A 390 -34.78 29.89 -4.91
CA GLU A 390 -33.32 29.91 -4.91
C GLU A 390 -32.77 31.35 -4.80
N GLU A 391 -33.44 32.30 -5.44
CA GLU A 391 -33.12 33.73 -5.37
C GLU A 391 -33.28 34.23 -3.93
N ALA A 392 -34.29 33.74 -3.20
CA ALA A 392 -34.49 34.09 -1.80
C ALA A 392 -33.33 33.60 -0.91
N LEU A 393 -32.85 32.37 -1.13
CA LEU A 393 -31.67 31.83 -0.44
C LEU A 393 -30.40 32.66 -0.73
N LYS A 394 -30.25 33.15 -1.96
CA LYS A 394 -29.11 34.01 -2.37
C LYS A 394 -29.26 35.48 -1.96
N SER A 395 -30.48 35.93 -1.65
CA SER A 395 -30.78 37.34 -1.34
C SER A 395 -30.31 37.78 0.05
N SER A 396 -30.33 39.09 0.31
CA SER A 396 -30.11 39.69 1.63
C SER A 396 -31.35 39.65 2.55
N LYS A 397 -32.47 39.02 2.13
CA LYS A 397 -33.69 38.96 2.93
C LYS A 397 -33.46 38.20 4.24
N ARG A 398 -33.95 38.80 5.34
CA ARG A 398 -33.77 38.32 6.74
C ARG A 398 -35.03 37.72 7.37
N LYS A 399 -36.04 37.35 6.57
CA LYS A 399 -37.22 36.64 7.07
C LYS A 399 -36.78 35.32 7.74
N LYS A 400 -37.29 35.02 8.94
CA LYS A 400 -36.87 33.88 9.79
C LYS A 400 -36.78 32.57 9.00
N GLU A 401 -37.82 32.23 8.25
CA GLU A 401 -37.90 31.01 7.41
C GLU A 401 -36.78 30.94 6.36
N ILE A 402 -36.47 32.07 5.70
CA ILE A 402 -35.42 32.14 4.66
C ILE A 402 -34.04 32.00 5.29
N VAL A 403 -33.83 32.62 6.46
CA VAL A 403 -32.57 32.54 7.21
C VAL A 403 -32.35 31.10 7.68
N GLN A 404 -33.37 30.45 8.23
CA GLN A 404 -33.31 29.07 8.66
C GLN A 404 -33.01 28.11 7.50
N ALA A 405 -33.75 28.23 6.38
CA ALA A 405 -33.51 27.43 5.18
C ALA A 405 -32.08 27.62 4.63
N ARG A 406 -31.54 28.84 4.69
CA ARG A 406 -30.18 29.17 4.27
C ARG A 406 -29.12 28.56 5.19
N HIS A 407 -29.29 28.64 6.50
CA HIS A 407 -28.36 28.04 7.46
C HIS A 407 -28.31 26.51 7.32
N ILE A 408 -29.46 25.86 7.19
CA ILE A 408 -29.54 24.41 6.97
C ILE A 408 -28.88 24.02 5.64
N CYS A 409 -29.06 24.82 4.59
CA CYS A 409 -28.35 24.63 3.31
C CYS A 409 -26.82 24.73 3.48
N MET A 410 -26.33 25.73 4.22
CA MET A 410 -24.89 25.88 4.52
C MET A 410 -24.34 24.66 5.28
N TYR A 411 -25.06 24.20 6.30
CA TYR A 411 -24.70 23.03 7.10
C TYR A 411 -24.60 21.77 6.23
N ILE A 412 -25.62 21.48 5.41
CA ILE A 412 -25.61 20.30 4.53
C ILE A 412 -24.43 20.38 3.55
N LEU A 413 -24.23 21.53 2.91
CA LEU A 413 -23.12 21.70 1.95
C LEU A 413 -21.74 21.51 2.60
N LYS A 414 -21.59 21.91 3.87
CA LYS A 414 -20.35 21.76 4.64
C LYS A 414 -20.15 20.34 5.15
N ASN A 415 -21.10 19.81 5.92
CA ASN A 415 -20.93 18.62 6.75
C ASN A 415 -21.35 17.32 6.05
N VAL A 416 -22.16 17.41 4.99
CA VAL A 416 -22.58 16.25 4.20
C VAL A 416 -21.86 16.21 2.84
N TYR A 417 -21.65 17.38 2.21
CA TYR A 417 -21.06 17.49 0.87
C TYR A 417 -19.59 17.98 0.89
N ASN A 418 -19.00 18.17 2.07
CA ASN A 418 -17.59 18.54 2.28
C ASN A 418 -17.11 19.79 1.52
N LYS A 419 -18.01 20.75 1.22
CA LYS A 419 -17.60 22.01 0.58
C LYS A 419 -16.90 22.92 1.59
N ASN A 420 -15.89 23.64 1.11
CA ASN A 420 -15.25 24.67 1.91
C ASN A 420 -16.13 25.92 1.99
N LEU A 421 -15.88 26.76 2.99
CA LEU A 421 -16.69 27.93 3.29
C LEU A 421 -16.69 28.96 2.13
N SER A 422 -15.61 29.04 1.36
CA SER A 422 -15.52 29.89 0.16
C SER A 422 -16.43 29.40 -0.96
N GLN A 423 -16.44 28.09 -1.23
CA GLN A 423 -17.33 27.47 -2.22
C GLN A 423 -18.81 27.67 -1.84
N ILE A 424 -19.16 27.50 -0.57
CA ILE A 424 -20.51 27.72 -0.07
C ILE A 424 -20.91 29.20 -0.19
N GLY A 425 -20.00 30.11 0.18
CA GLY A 425 -20.20 31.56 0.05
C GLY A 425 -20.46 31.99 -1.40
N LYS A 426 -19.73 31.42 -2.37
CA LYS A 426 -19.98 31.65 -3.80
C LYS A 426 -21.36 31.17 -4.24
N LEU A 427 -21.76 29.97 -3.81
CA LEU A 427 -23.07 29.38 -4.15
C LEU A 427 -24.25 30.19 -3.59
N LEU A 428 -24.13 30.71 -2.37
CA LEU A 428 -25.21 31.43 -1.68
C LEU A 428 -25.08 32.96 -1.75
N LYS A 429 -24.03 33.48 -2.41
CA LYS A 429 -23.68 34.92 -2.43
C LYS A 429 -23.59 35.50 -1.00
N LYS A 430 -22.79 34.85 -0.15
CA LYS A 430 -22.57 35.22 1.26
C LYS A 430 -21.10 35.22 1.63
N ASP A 431 -20.77 36.07 2.60
CA ASP A 431 -19.43 36.14 3.16
C ASP A 431 -19.12 34.92 4.03
N HIS A 432 -17.84 34.57 4.08
CA HIS A 432 -17.32 33.42 4.81
C HIS A 432 -17.74 33.39 6.29
N THR A 433 -17.78 34.56 6.94
CA THR A 433 -18.22 34.72 8.34
C THR A 433 -19.71 34.40 8.51
N THR A 434 -20.54 34.78 7.53
CA THR A 434 -21.98 34.48 7.53
C THR A 434 -22.21 32.98 7.33
N VAL A 435 -21.42 32.34 6.45
CA VAL A 435 -21.51 30.89 6.24
C VAL A 435 -21.14 30.14 7.51
N LYS A 436 -20.03 30.51 8.17
CA LYS A 436 -19.60 29.89 9.43
C LYS A 436 -20.67 30.03 10.51
N HIS A 437 -21.18 31.25 10.73
CA HIS A 437 -22.21 31.49 11.73
C HIS A 437 -23.49 30.67 11.48
N GLY A 438 -23.89 30.51 10.21
CA GLY A 438 -25.05 29.68 9.87
C GLY A 438 -24.85 28.20 10.16
N ILE A 439 -23.63 27.67 9.97
CA ILE A 439 -23.28 26.29 10.30
C ILE A 439 -23.30 26.07 11.81
N ASP A 440 -22.60 26.93 12.56
CA ASP A 440 -22.51 26.85 14.03
C ASP A 440 -23.91 26.90 14.66
N LYS A 441 -24.82 27.70 14.10
CA LYS A 441 -26.21 27.80 14.58
C LYS A 441 -27.01 26.52 14.38
N VAL A 442 -26.83 25.82 13.25
CA VAL A 442 -27.52 24.54 12.99
C VAL A 442 -26.95 23.42 13.87
N GLU A 443 -25.65 23.47 14.17
CA GLU A 443 -25.02 22.53 15.11
C GLU A 443 -25.62 22.66 16.52
N GLU A 444 -25.82 23.88 17.00
CA GLU A 444 -26.50 24.14 18.28
C GLU A 444 -27.98 23.69 18.27
N ASP A 445 -28.70 23.96 17.19
CA ASP A 445 -30.12 23.60 17.07
C ASP A 445 -30.33 22.08 16.96
N LEU A 446 -29.33 21.33 16.47
CA LEU A 446 -29.39 19.87 16.32
C LEU A 446 -29.45 19.09 17.63
N GLU A 447 -28.93 19.66 18.71
CA GLU A 447 -28.99 19.04 20.04
C GLU A 447 -30.42 19.02 20.60
N ASN A 448 -31.29 19.91 20.10
CA ASN A 448 -32.59 20.20 20.68
C ASN A 448 -33.78 19.95 19.72
N ASP A 449 -33.56 19.64 18.44
CA ASP A 449 -34.62 19.41 17.44
C ASP A 449 -34.49 18.03 16.73
N PRO A 450 -35.25 17.01 17.17
CA PRO A 450 -35.30 15.69 16.53
C PRO A 450 -35.83 15.70 15.09
N ASN A 451 -36.68 16.66 14.72
CA ASN A 451 -37.22 16.78 13.36
C ASN A 451 -36.16 17.30 12.41
N LEU A 452 -35.37 18.27 12.85
CA LEU A 452 -34.21 18.78 12.09
C LEU A 452 -33.21 17.66 11.82
N LYS A 453 -32.89 16.85 12.84
CA LYS A 453 -32.01 15.68 12.69
C LYS A 453 -32.53 14.70 11.62
N SER A 454 -33.82 14.35 11.71
CA SER A 454 -34.46 13.44 10.75
C SER A 454 -34.44 14.00 9.33
N PHE A 455 -34.63 15.31 9.16
CA PHE A 455 -34.54 15.97 7.85
C PHE A 455 -33.11 15.94 7.29
N LEU A 456 -32.09 16.18 8.11
CA LEU A 456 -30.69 16.15 7.66
C LEU A 456 -30.23 14.75 7.26
N ASP A 457 -30.76 13.70 7.89
CA ASP A 457 -30.43 12.32 7.53
C ASP A 457 -30.92 11.95 6.12
N LEU A 458 -31.89 12.66 5.54
CA LEU A 458 -32.29 12.52 4.14
C LEU A 458 -31.19 12.90 3.15
N PHE A 459 -30.17 13.66 3.59
CA PHE A 459 -29.07 14.09 2.73
C PHE A 459 -27.81 13.22 2.90
N LYS A 460 -27.74 12.42 3.98
CA LYS A 460 -26.61 11.52 4.27
C LYS A 460 -26.76 10.14 3.59
N ASN A 461 -28.00 9.76 3.28
CA ASN A 461 -28.36 8.50 2.63
C ASN A 461 -28.44 8.67 1.10
#